data_AF-A0ABD5U4V3-F1
#
_entry.id   AF-A0ABD5U4V3-F1
#
_cell.length_a   1.000
_cell.length_b   1.000
_cell.length_c   1.000
_cell.angle_alpha   90.00
_cell.angle_beta   90.00
_cell.angle_gamma   90.00
#
_symmetry.space_group_name_H-M   'P 1'
#
loop_
_entity.id
_entity.type
_entity.pdbx_description
1 polymer ?
#
loop_
_entity_poly.entity_id
_entity_poly.type
_entity_poly.pdbx_seq_one_letter_code
_entity_poly.pdbx_strand_id
1 'polypeptide(L)' 'MQLSDVGRRVREVDDSLSEQQKFRGGGLLILGGAALVALLAFVPLDSVSLQAILATMGVAMMVVGTLSVGTSGRRERPV' A
#
# COMPACT_ATOMS: atom_id res chain seq x y z
N MET A 1 17.97 -9.00 -14.42
CA MET A 1 16.53 -8.74 -14.60
C MET A 1 16.39 -7.47 -15.40
N GLN A 2 15.81 -7.54 -16.61
CA GLN A 2 15.51 -6.32 -17.38
C GLN A 2 14.24 -5.68 -16.81
N LEU A 3 14.19 -4.34 -16.78
CA LEU A 3 13.03 -3.57 -16.27
C LEU A 3 11.72 -3.93 -17.02
N SER A 4 11.83 -4.41 -18.25
CA SER A 4 10.74 -4.94 -19.08
C SER A 4 10.04 -6.17 -18.49
N ASP A 5 10.78 -7.06 -17.81
CA ASP A 5 10.22 -8.27 -17.21
C ASP A 5 9.43 -7.95 -15.93
N VAL A 6 9.91 -6.96 -15.17
CA VAL A 6 9.24 -6.48 -13.95
C VAL A 6 7.90 -5.83 -14.32
N GLY A 7 7.90 -4.96 -15.33
CA GLY A 7 6.67 -4.31 -15.81
C GLY A 7 5.62 -5.31 -16.30
N ARG A 8 6.04 -6.38 -16.98
CA ARG A 8 5.12 -7.42 -17.47
C ARG A 8 4.46 -8.20 -16.33
N ARG A 9 5.24 -8.61 -15.32
CA ARG A 9 4.71 -9.32 -14.14
C ARG A 9 3.77 -8.45 -13.32
N VAL A 10 4.09 -7.17 -13.16
CA VAL A 10 3.20 -6.23 -12.44
C VAL A 10 1.87 -6.11 -13.17
N ARG A 11 1.86 -6.02 -14.51
CA ARG A 11 0.64 -5.96 -15.31
C ARG A 11 -0.17 -7.26 -15.24
N GLU A 12 0.47 -8.42 -15.28
CA GLU A 12 -0.24 -9.72 -15.12
C GLU A 12 -0.92 -9.86 -13.76
N VAL A 13 -0.25 -9.46 -12.68
CA VAL A 13 -0.85 -9.46 -11.34
C VAL A 13 -1.98 -8.44 -11.26
N ASP A 14 -1.80 -7.27 -11.85
CA ASP A 14 -2.84 -6.23 -11.91
C ASP A 14 -4.07 -6.74 -12.68
N ASP A 15 -3.91 -7.36 -13.85
CA ASP A 15 -5.02 -7.91 -14.63
C ASP A 15 -5.73 -9.08 -13.92
N SER A 16 -5.01 -9.84 -13.08
CA SER A 16 -5.58 -10.96 -12.31
C SER A 16 -6.50 -10.51 -11.15
N LEU A 17 -6.42 -9.24 -10.74
CA LEU A 17 -7.20 -8.68 -9.64
C LEU A 17 -8.39 -7.89 -10.16
N SER A 18 -9.58 -8.17 -9.64
CA SER A 18 -10.76 -7.33 -9.94
C SER A 18 -10.55 -5.89 -9.43
N GLU A 19 -11.10 -4.89 -10.12
CA GLU A 19 -10.98 -3.49 -9.72
C GLU A 19 -11.46 -3.24 -8.27
N GLN A 20 -12.49 -3.98 -7.84
CA GLN A 20 -13.01 -3.89 -6.49
C GLN A 20 -12.04 -4.44 -5.44
N GLN A 21 -11.26 -5.47 -5.78
CA GLN A 21 -10.19 -6.00 -4.92
C GLN A 21 -9.00 -5.05 -4.86
N LYS A 22 -8.61 -4.41 -5.96
CA LYS A 22 -7.54 -3.40 -5.97
C LYS A 22 -7.87 -2.20 -5.09
N PHE A 23 -9.11 -1.71 -5.19
CA PHE A 23 -9.59 -0.59 -4.40
C PHE A 23 -9.71 -0.95 -2.90
N ARG A 24 -10.39 -2.06 -2.57
CA ARG A 24 -10.55 -2.50 -1.18
C ARG A 24 -9.22 -2.90 -0.53
N GLY A 25 -8.39 -3.66 -1.24
CA GLY A 25 -7.06 -4.06 -0.78
C GLY A 25 -6.16 -2.85 -0.57
N GLY A 26 -6.14 -1.91 -1.53
CA GLY A 26 -5.39 -0.68 -1.41
C GLY A 26 -5.84 0.18 -0.22
N GLY A 27 -7.15 0.35 -0.03
CA GLY A 27 -7.71 1.07 1.13
C GLY A 27 -7.34 0.42 2.48
N LEU A 28 -7.38 -0.91 2.58
CA LEU A 28 -6.95 -1.63 3.78
C LEU A 28 -5.47 -1.45 4.07
N LEU A 29 -4.60 -1.43 3.05
CA LEU A 29 -3.17 -1.18 3.21
C LEU A 29 -2.88 0.24 3.71
N ILE A 30 -3.61 1.24 3.22
CA ILE A 30 -3.50 2.62 3.69
C ILE A 30 -3.90 2.71 5.17
N LEU A 31 -5.07 2.16 5.53
CA LEU A 31 -5.57 2.18 6.91
C LEU A 31 -4.64 1.41 7.86
N GLY A 32 -4.15 0.24 7.45
CA GLY A 32 -3.19 -0.55 8.22
C GLY A 32 -1.86 0.17 8.42
N GLY A 33 -1.32 0.79 7.38
CA GLY A 33 -0.12 1.63 7.47
C GLY A 33 -0.33 2.83 8.40
N ALA A 34 -1.48 3.49 8.32
CA ALA A 34 -1.83 4.62 9.20
C ALA A 34 -1.96 4.19 10.66
N ALA A 35 -2.58 3.05 10.94
CA ALA A 35 -2.65 2.50 12.29
C ALA A 35 -1.25 2.18 12.85
N LEU A 36 -0.36 1.61 12.02
CA LEU A 36 1.03 1.31 12.39
C LEU A 36 1.83 2.57 12.75
N VAL A 37 1.71 3.63 11.95
CA VAL A 37 2.37 4.91 12.24
C VAL A 37 1.75 5.59 13.45
N ALA A 38 0.41 5.56 13.57
CA ALA A 38 -0.30 6.11 14.71
C ALA A 38 0.11 5.41 16.02
N LEU A 39 0.30 4.08 16.00
CA LEU A 39 0.80 3.32 17.15
C LEU A 39 2.11 3.88 17.70
N LEU A 40 3.02 4.35 16.85
CA LEU A 40 4.28 4.97 17.30
C LEU A 40 4.08 6.29 18.06
N ALA A 41 2.96 6.98 17.83
CA ALA A 41 2.63 8.21 18.55
C ALA A 41 2.04 7.96 19.94
N PHE A 42 1.44 6.78 20.16
CA PHE A 42 0.72 6.46 21.41
C PHE A 42 1.40 5.37 22.25
N VAL A 43 2.24 4.53 21.64
CA VAL A 43 2.94 3.44 22.32
C VAL A 43 4.41 3.83 22.50
N PRO A 44 4.87 4.06 23.74
CA PRO A 44 6.28 4.30 24.00
C PRO A 44 7.05 3.01 23.72
N LEU A 45 7.91 3.05 22.70
CA LEU A 45 8.82 1.97 22.37
C LEU A 45 10.23 2.38 22.77
N ASP A 46 10.86 1.61 23.66
CA ASP A 46 12.22 1.92 24.16
C ASP A 46 13.31 1.72 23.08
N SER A 47 13.00 0.98 22.01
CA SER A 47 13.93 0.66 20.93
C SER A 47 13.72 1.56 19.71
N VAL A 48 14.68 2.45 19.46
CA VAL A 48 14.72 3.31 18.26
C VAL A 48 14.73 2.49 16.96
N SER A 49 15.43 1.36 16.96
CA SER A 49 15.48 0.46 15.80
C SER A 49 14.10 -0.11 15.46
N LEU A 50 13.33 -0.50 16.47
CA LEU A 50 11.97 -1.01 16.28
C LEU A 50 11.03 0.08 15.77
N GLN A 51 11.15 1.31 16.30
CA GLN A 51 10.39 2.46 15.79
C GLN A 51 10.66 2.71 14.32
N ALA A 52 11.93 2.69 13.89
CA ALA A 52 12.31 2.90 12.49
C ALA A 52 11.77 1.81 11.56
N ILE A 53 11.82 0.53 11.97
CA ILE A 53 11.26 -0.58 11.20
C ILE A 53 9.75 -0.43 11.05
N LEU A 54 9.03 -0.15 12.14
CA LEU A 54 7.58 0.02 12.11
C LEU A 54 7.16 1.24 11.26
N ALA A 55 7.88 2.35 11.36
CA ALA A 55 7.63 3.56 10.58
C ALA A 55 7.83 3.29 9.08
N THR A 56 8.94 2.66 8.71
CA THR A 56 9.24 2.33 7.31
C THR A 56 8.24 1.33 6.72
N MET A 57 7.84 0.31 7.49
CA MET A 57 6.78 -0.61 7.09
C MET A 57 5.44 0.10 6.89
N GLY A 58 5.04 0.96 7.84
CA GLY A 58 3.79 1.71 7.75
C GLY A 58 3.74 2.60 6.50
N VAL A 59 4.83 3.33 6.23
CA VAL A 59 4.96 4.16 5.02
C VAL A 59 4.93 3.30 3.75
N ALA A 60 5.66 2.19 3.71
CA ALA A 60 5.66 1.29 2.56
C ALA A 60 4.26 0.74 2.26
N MET A 61 3.49 0.35 3.30
CA MET A 61 2.11 -0.09 3.15
C MET A 61 1.21 1.01 2.59
N MET A 62 1.34 2.25 3.08
CA MET A 62 0.59 3.39 2.54
C MET A 62 0.91 3.65 1.07
N VAL A 63 2.19 3.58 0.68
CA VAL A 63 2.60 3.78 -0.71
C VAL A 63 2.02 2.69 -1.61
N VAL A 64 2.16 1.41 -1.23
CA VAL A 64 1.59 0.29 -2.00
C VAL A 64 0.07 0.38 -2.06
N GLY A 65 -0.58 0.74 -0.95
CA GLY A 65 -2.02 0.91 -0.89
C GLY A 65 -2.51 2.04 -1.80
N THR A 66 -1.82 3.19 -1.76
CA THR A 66 -2.10 4.34 -2.64
C THR A 66 -1.94 3.98 -4.11
N LEU A 67 -0.88 3.26 -4.46
CA LEU A 67 -0.66 2.78 -5.83
C LEU A 67 -1.77 1.80 -6.26
N SER A 68 -2.15 0.86 -5.40
CA SER A 68 -3.23 -0.11 -5.68
C SER A 68 -4.59 0.57 -5.88
N VAL A 69 -4.88 1.64 -5.13
CA VAL A 69 -6.10 2.45 -5.35
C VAL A 69 -5.98 3.25 -6.65
N GLY A 70 -4.84 3.91 -6.87
CA GLY A 70 -4.62 4.78 -8.03
C GLY A 70 -4.58 4.05 -9.37
N THR A 71 -4.17 2.77 -9.40
CA THR A 71 -4.22 1.93 -10.60
C THR A 71 -5.56 1.24 -10.79
N SER A 72 -6.45 1.26 -9.79
CA SER A 72 -7.79 0.70 -9.96
C SER A 72 -8.58 1.56 -10.96
N GLY A 73 -9.12 0.93 -12.00
CA GLY A 73 -9.85 1.57 -13.11
C GLY A 73 -11.16 2.25 -12.71
N ARG A 74 -11.40 2.42 -11.40
CA ARG A 74 -12.46 3.24 -10.80
C ARG A 74 -12.14 4.72 -11.03
N ARG A 75 -12.02 5.10 -12.30
CA ARG A 75 -12.27 6.47 -12.74
C ARG A 75 -13.66 6.78 -12.18
N GLU A 76 -13.71 7.70 -11.24
CA GLU A 76 -14.93 8.43 -10.95
C GLU A 76 -15.49 8.84 -12.30
N ARG A 77 -16.54 8.14 -12.77
CA ARG A 77 -17.42 8.74 -13.75
C ARG A 77 -18.05 9.90 -12.98
N PRO A 78 -17.78 11.16 -13.33
CA PRO A 78 -18.53 12.25 -12.76
C PRO A 78 -19.99 11.97 -13.07
N VAL A 79 -20.80 11.83 -12.03
CA VAL A 79 -22.26 11.77 -12.13
C VAL A 79 -22.78 13.18 -12.36
#